data_AF-A0A7V9GSZ5-F1
#
_entry.id   AF-A0A7V9GSZ5-F1
#
_cell.length_a   1.000
_cell.length_b   1.000
_cell.length_c   1.000
_cell.angle_alpha   90.00
_cell.angle_beta   90.00
_cell.angle_gamma   90.00
#
_symmetry.space_group_name_H-M   'P 1'
#
loop_
_entity.id
_entity.type
_entity.pdbx_description
1 polymer ?
#
loop_
_entity_poly.entity_id
_entity_poly.type
_entity_poly.pdbx_seq_one_letter_code
_entity_poly.pdbx_strand_id
1 'polypeptide(L)'
;MRPLFVLAAVAALALAGCASTLDSADAEKQISSSLEKQTRQKPKKVDCPEDIDAKKGTKFDCTVTAQDGSTIRVNAATTDDDGKFTYEVDPESLKQPSD
;
A
#
# COMPACT_ATOMS: atom_id res chain seq x y z
N MET A 1 16.24 49.98 -23.24
CA MET A 1 16.63 50.01 -21.81
C MET A 1 16.18 48.70 -21.19
N ARG A 2 17.11 47.78 -20.91
CA ARG A 2 16.86 46.48 -20.23
C ARG A 2 16.75 46.71 -18.72
N PRO A 3 15.76 46.10 -18.05
CA PRO A 3 16.00 45.39 -16.80
C PRO A 3 15.61 43.92 -17.05
N LEU A 4 16.52 42.98 -17.29
CA LEU A 4 17.46 42.39 -16.34
C LEU A 4 16.83 42.07 -14.96
N PHE A 5 16.65 40.75 -14.75
CA PHE A 5 16.75 40.00 -13.49
C PHE A 5 15.49 39.65 -12.69
N VAL A 6 15.17 38.35 -12.81
CA VAL A 6 14.96 37.41 -11.70
C VAL A 6 13.68 37.61 -10.88
N LEU A 7 12.64 36.86 -11.26
CA LEU A 7 11.88 36.11 -10.26
C LEU A 7 12.14 34.62 -10.50
N ALA A 8 13.06 34.10 -9.69
CA ALA A 8 13.22 32.69 -9.45
C ALA A 8 11.89 32.12 -8.97
N ALA A 9 11.22 31.33 -9.80
CA ALA A 9 10.21 30.39 -9.33
C ALA A 9 10.97 29.29 -8.60
N VAL A 10 11.20 29.52 -7.32
CA VAL A 10 11.65 28.50 -6.37
C VAL A 10 10.48 27.54 -6.21
N ALA A 11 10.37 26.56 -7.12
CA ALA A 11 9.53 25.40 -6.90
C ALA A 11 10.21 24.54 -5.83
N ALA A 12 10.00 24.95 -4.58
CA ALA A 12 10.16 24.11 -3.42
C ALA A 12 9.09 23.01 -3.47
N LEU A 13 9.35 21.93 -4.19
CA LEU A 13 8.62 20.67 -4.08
C LEU A 13 9.62 19.52 -4.07
N ALA A 14 10.35 19.39 -2.97
CA ALA A 14 10.94 18.11 -2.57
C ALA A 14 11.22 18.10 -1.07
N LEU A 15 10.24 18.51 -0.26
CA LEU A 15 10.09 17.86 1.04
C LEU A 15 9.44 16.49 0.76
N ALA A 16 10.16 15.59 0.09
CA ALA A 16 9.95 14.17 0.34
C ALA A 16 10.44 13.97 1.78
N GLY A 17 9.49 14.15 2.71
CA GLY A 17 9.76 14.19 4.12
C GLY A 17 10.55 12.97 4.55
N CYS A 18 11.53 13.21 5.42
CA CYS A 18 12.08 12.19 6.31
C CYS A 18 10.96 11.72 7.24
N ALA A 19 10.10 10.85 6.74
CA ALA A 19 9.29 9.92 7.50
C ALA A 19 9.29 8.65 6.65
N SER A 20 10.14 7.70 7.01
CA SER A 20 10.23 6.38 6.38
C SER A 20 9.00 5.56 6.78
N THR A 21 7.81 6.09 6.57
CA THR A 21 6.52 5.45 6.87
C THR A 21 5.87 5.08 5.55
N LEU A 22 5.38 3.86 5.48
CA LEU A 22 4.76 3.29 4.30
C LEU A 22 3.32 3.81 4.23
N ASP A 23 2.92 4.32 3.06
CA ASP A 23 1.57 4.83 2.87
C ASP A 23 0.57 3.66 2.82
N SER A 24 -0.28 3.59 3.85
CA SER A 24 -1.24 2.51 4.02
C SER A 24 -2.28 2.50 2.91
N ALA A 25 -2.64 3.65 2.34
CA ALA A 25 -3.57 3.71 1.23
C ALA A 25 -2.99 3.11 -0.06
N ASP A 26 -1.68 3.27 -0.28
CA ASP A 26 -0.98 2.57 -1.36
C ASP A 26 -0.90 1.06 -1.10
N ALA A 27 -0.69 0.64 0.15
CA ALA A 27 -0.72 -0.77 0.52
C ALA A 27 -2.08 -1.42 0.26
N GLU A 28 -3.15 -0.78 0.70
CA GLU A 28 -4.54 -1.20 0.49
C GLU A 28 -4.88 -1.33 -0.98
N LYS A 29 -4.50 -0.34 -1.80
CA LYS A 29 -4.72 -0.36 -3.25
C LYS A 29 -3.97 -1.51 -3.92
N GLN A 30 -2.70 -1.72 -3.56
CA GLN A 30 -1.91 -2.82 -4.13
C GLN A 30 -2.51 -4.18 -3.80
N ILE A 31 -2.84 -4.42 -2.52
CA ILE A 31 -3.46 -5.66 -2.06
C ILE A 31 -4.82 -5.85 -2.74
N SER A 32 -5.68 -4.83 -2.76
CA SER A 32 -6.97 -4.88 -3.44
C SER A 32 -6.84 -5.22 -4.92
N SER A 33 -5.92 -4.56 -5.63
CA SER A 33 -5.74 -4.79 -7.08
C SER A 33 -5.19 -6.18 -7.37
N SER A 34 -4.28 -6.69 -6.54
CA SER A 34 -3.75 -8.04 -6.72
C SER A 34 -4.78 -9.11 -6.42
N LEU A 35 -5.56 -8.95 -5.34
CA LEU A 35 -6.67 -9.85 -5.05
C LEU A 35 -7.69 -9.87 -6.17
N GLU A 36 -8.05 -8.72 -6.73
CA GLU A 36 -8.93 -8.63 -7.90
C GLU A 36 -8.33 -9.37 -9.11
N LYS A 37 -7.01 -9.28 -9.35
CA LYS A 37 -6.35 -10.01 -10.44
C LYS A 37 -6.32 -11.52 -10.22
N GLN A 38 -6.06 -11.97 -8.99
CA GLN A 38 -5.91 -13.39 -8.65
C GLN A 38 -7.26 -14.10 -8.57
N THR A 39 -8.22 -13.50 -7.88
CA THR A 39 -9.53 -14.12 -7.60
C THR A 39 -10.61 -13.71 -8.59
N ARG A 40 -10.36 -12.67 -9.41
CA ARG A 40 -11.38 -12.00 -10.23
C ARG A 40 -12.52 -11.39 -9.41
N GLN A 41 -12.33 -11.25 -8.10
CA GLN A 41 -13.27 -10.65 -7.17
C GLN A 41 -12.62 -9.45 -6.50
N LYS A 42 -13.31 -8.31 -6.58
CA LYS A 42 -12.87 -7.10 -5.88
C LYS A 42 -13.28 -7.20 -4.41
N PRO A 43 -12.34 -7.06 -3.46
CA PRO A 43 -12.69 -6.98 -2.05
C PRO A 43 -13.54 -5.73 -1.79
N LYS A 44 -14.46 -5.83 -0.83
CA LYS A 44 -15.32 -4.73 -0.40
C LYS A 44 -14.51 -3.63 0.28
N LYS A 45 -13.55 -4.03 1.10
CA LYS A 45 -12.67 -3.12 1.85
C LYS A 45 -11.33 -3.79 2.10
N VAL A 46 -10.26 -3.00 2.13
CA VAL A 46 -8.96 -3.41 2.68
C VAL A 46 -8.61 -2.36 3.71
N ASP A 47 -8.27 -2.79 4.91
CA ASP A 47 -7.84 -1.96 6.02
C ASP A 47 -6.40 -2.35 6.36
N CYS A 48 -5.44 -1.48 6.09
CA CYS A 48 -4.07 -1.62 6.55
C CYS A 48 -3.82 -0.67 7.74
N PRO A 49 -2.92 -1.01 8.67
CA PRO A 49 -2.55 -0.10 9.76
C PRO A 49 -1.96 1.20 9.20
N GLU A 50 -2.32 2.35 9.77
CA GLU A 50 -1.89 3.68 9.29
C GLU A 50 -0.42 4.00 9.62
N ASP A 51 0.14 3.38 10.66
CA ASP A 51 1.51 3.61 11.15
C ASP A 51 2.45 2.45 10.80
N ILE A 52 2.64 2.18 9.51
CA ILE A 52 3.58 1.14 9.06
C ILE A 52 4.97 1.78 8.93
N ASP A 53 5.90 1.36 9.78
CA ASP A 53 7.32 1.67 9.59
C ASP A 53 7.79 1.08 8.25
N ALA A 54 8.15 1.93 7.29
CA ALA A 54 8.76 1.50 6.04
C ALA A 54 10.15 0.90 6.24
N LYS A 55 10.62 0.71 7.48
CA LYS A 55 11.90 0.07 7.76
C LYS A 55 11.91 -1.36 7.22
N LYS A 56 12.97 -1.79 6.54
CA LYS A 56 13.09 -3.15 6.03
C LYS A 56 12.85 -4.23 7.10
N GLY A 57 11.98 -5.20 6.79
CA GLY A 57 11.65 -6.33 7.65
C GLY A 57 10.55 -6.06 8.68
N THR A 58 9.96 -4.87 8.69
CA THR A 58 8.74 -4.57 9.42
C THR A 58 7.61 -5.43 8.88
N LYS A 59 6.91 -6.13 9.78
CA LYS A 59 5.71 -6.90 9.45
C LYS A 59 4.48 -6.10 9.84
N PHE A 60 3.47 -6.16 9.00
CA PHE A 60 2.18 -5.53 9.24
C PHE A 60 1.06 -6.41 8.68
N ASP A 61 -0.12 -6.30 9.28
CA ASP A 61 -1.27 -7.13 8.95
C ASP A 61 -2.37 -6.27 8.36
N CYS A 62 -2.74 -6.53 7.10
CA CYS A 62 -3.91 -5.90 6.49
C CYS A 62 -5.13 -6.82 6.62
N THR A 63 -6.28 -6.23 6.89
CA THR A 63 -7.57 -6.94 6.93
C THR A 63 -8.35 -6.65 5.66
N VAL A 64 -8.65 -7.70 4.91
CA VAL A 64 -9.44 -7.64 3.69
C VAL A 64 -10.85 -8.11 4.01
N THR A 65 -11.85 -7.30 3.70
CA THR A 65 -13.26 -7.68 3.77
C THR A 65 -13.75 -8.04 2.37
N ALA A 66 -14.19 -9.27 2.17
CA ALA A 66 -14.79 -9.74 0.93
C ALA A 66 -16.25 -9.27 0.79
N GLN A 67 -16.84 -9.46 -0.40
CA GLN A 67 -18.20 -9.00 -0.68
C GLN A 67 -19.28 -9.76 0.09
N ASP A 68 -19.01 -11.02 0.45
CA ASP A 68 -19.84 -11.88 1.30
C ASP A 68 -19.80 -11.49 2.79
N GLY A 69 -18.93 -10.55 3.17
CA GLY A 69 -18.71 -10.13 4.56
C GLY A 69 -17.64 -10.93 5.29
N SER A 70 -17.01 -11.91 4.64
CA SER A 70 -15.87 -12.65 5.19
C SER A 70 -14.65 -11.74 5.33
N THR A 71 -13.84 -11.95 6.36
CA THR A 71 -12.60 -11.19 6.56
C THR A 71 -11.37 -12.09 6.44
N ILE A 72 -10.37 -11.63 5.71
CA ILE A 72 -9.12 -12.33 5.43
C ILE A 72 -7.98 -11.46 5.98
N ARG A 73 -7.07 -12.05 6.74
CA ARG A 73 -5.84 -11.37 7.15
C ARG A 73 -4.75 -11.61 6.11
N VAL A 74 -4.06 -10.55 5.74
CA VAL A 74 -2.95 -10.55 4.81
C VAL A 74 -1.72 -10.07 5.56
N ASN A 75 -0.76 -10.97 5.75
CA ASN A 75 0.51 -10.63 6.38
C ASN A 75 1.44 -10.05 5.31
N ALA A 76 1.91 -8.84 5.56
CA ALA A 76 2.83 -8.12 4.70
C ALA A 76 4.13 -7.82 5.44
N ALA A 77 5.21 -7.72 4.69
CA ALA A 77 6.52 -7.38 5.20
C ALA A 77 7.23 -6.42 4.25
N THR A 78 7.76 -5.33 4.80
CA THR A 78 8.57 -4.38 4.04
C THR A 78 9.89 -5.02 3.59
N THR A 79 10.28 -4.76 2.35
CA THR A 79 11.47 -5.33 1.71
C THR A 79 12.64 -4.34 1.66
N ASP A 80 12.36 -3.06 1.76
CA ASP A 80 13.32 -1.95 1.80
C ASP A 80 12.80 -0.79 2.64
N ASP A 81 13.65 0.23 2.80
CA ASP A 81 13.38 1.47 3.53
C ASP A 81 12.68 2.55 2.66
N ASP A 82 12.32 2.21 1.43
CA ASP A 82 11.63 3.05 0.44
C ASP A 82 10.12 2.76 0.38
N GLY A 83 9.61 1.91 1.28
CA GLY A 83 8.20 1.55 1.34
C GLY A 83 7.78 0.45 0.36
N LYS A 84 8.73 -0.30 -0.23
CA LYS A 84 8.35 -1.54 -0.90
C LYS A 84 8.07 -2.62 0.14
N PHE A 85 7.07 -3.42 -0.15
CA PHE A 85 6.69 -4.56 0.68
C PHE A 85 6.27 -5.73 -0.20
N THR A 86 6.41 -6.91 0.37
CA THR A 86 5.81 -8.14 -0.16
C THR A 86 4.70 -8.55 0.79
N TYR A 87 3.71 -9.27 0.29
CA TYR A 87 2.68 -9.85 1.13
C TYR A 87 2.41 -11.27 0.66
N GLU A 88 2.07 -12.10 1.64
CA GLU A 88 1.67 -13.48 1.41
C GLU A 88 0.19 -13.54 1.70
N VAL A 89 -0.56 -14.05 0.72
CA VAL A 89 -1.96 -14.36 0.92
C VAL A 89 -2.05 -15.86 1.04
N ASP A 90 -2.48 -16.35 2.21
CA ASP A 90 -2.71 -17.78 2.38
C ASP A 90 -3.70 -18.25 1.31
N PRO A 91 -3.30 -19.19 0.44
CA PRO A 91 -4.13 -19.64 -0.67
C PRO A 91 -5.41 -20.35 -0.18
N GLU A 92 -5.40 -20.87 1.04
CA GLU A 92 -6.60 -21.36 1.74
C GLU A 92 -7.62 -20.24 2.02
N SER A 93 -7.16 -19.00 2.25
CA SER A 93 -8.02 -17.83 2.41
C SER A 93 -8.60 -17.33 1.08
N LEU A 94 -7.93 -17.65 -0.03
CA LEU A 94 -8.40 -17.37 -1.39
C LEU A 94 -9.19 -18.52 -2.00
N LYS A 95 -9.31 -19.64 -1.29
CA LYS A 95 -10.14 -20.78 -1.69
C LYS A 95 -11.61 -20.43 -1.53
N GLN A 96 -12.08 -19.50 -2.34
CA GLN A 96 -13.49 -19.44 -2.66
C GLN A 96 -13.82 -20.74 -3.42
N PRO A 97 -14.89 -21.45 -3.02
CA PRO A 97 -15.28 -22.71 -3.64
C PRO A 97 -15.58 -22.49 -5.12
N SER A 98 -14.67 -22.96 -5.96
CA SER A 98 -14.93 -23.22 -7.37
C SER A 98 -15.53 -24.62 -7.45
N ASP A 99 -16.85 -24.71 -7.24
CA ASP A 99 -17.67 -25.81 -7.74
C ASP A 99 -18.64 -25.25 -8.78
#